data_AF-A0A2E1JES5-F1
#
_entry.id   AF-A0A2E1JES5-F1
#
_cell.length_a   1.000
_cell.length_b   1.000
_cell.length_c   1.000
_cell.angle_alpha   90.00
_cell.angle_beta   90.00
_cell.angle_gamma   90.00
#
_symmetry.space_group_name_H-M   'P 1'
#
loop_
_entity.id
_entity.type
_entity.pdbx_description
1 polymer ?
#
loop_
_entity_poly.entity_id
_entity_poly.type
_entity_poly.pdbx_seq_one_letter_code
_entity_poly.pdbx_strand_id
1 'polypeptide(L)'
;MLCLGDTRFACKASVMADEIDKDEFLETLRSQVGKTGSPMVARDPVNQSTIRNWCDAMTEHNPYYTIPEIAESGPFGGIVAPPAMLQVWTMTGLVPRSPGTNPAYGGDLQLGEQEEVLPEPSTSTYELLNDAGFGSVVATNCEYVFHRYLRPGDLVTGTTKVVDVSEEKATGLGIGHFVTTETEYVDQEGEPIGSMFFRILKFRPGTGKSKKKEPDPKVEALKAAGLDPDELLPAPEQPTRPRPQWNQDQEWFWEGLKKEELRIQRFTDDGTLVFPPANANPNTQSMEYDWVVSSGKGTLYSYTVVHYPQVPSFEYPLIVGLVELEEGVRIISNIVSVKPEQVTVGMPVEVCFPDTNSDDDIVLHQFRPAQPERVTEARTISDVTLGEQLPLCPVPLTPRLIVSTALATRDYQDVHHDRDAAVAKGSADIFMNILSTAGLTARWIGDWAGPDVVFEDIKIKLGAPNYPYDTMTFSGSVDERSDDGSVTVSFVGENSLGSHVRGTAALRFPA
;
A
#
# COMPACT_ATOMS: atom_id res chain seq x y z
N MET A 1 -34.10 -33.63 2.39
CA MET A 1 -34.99 -32.90 1.46
C MET A 1 -36.29 -32.61 2.19
N LEU A 2 -36.41 -31.43 2.78
CA LEU A 2 -37.64 -30.83 3.32
C LEU A 2 -37.33 -29.36 3.61
N CYS A 3 -38.10 -28.48 2.98
CA CYS A 3 -38.02 -27.03 3.10
C CYS A 3 -38.36 -26.56 4.52
N LEU A 4 -37.54 -25.64 5.03
CA LEU A 4 -37.83 -24.69 6.10
C LEU A 4 -37.17 -23.40 5.58
N GLY A 5 -37.83 -22.28 5.31
CA GLY A 5 -39.06 -21.70 5.80
C GLY A 5 -38.77 -20.20 5.80
N ASP A 6 -39.11 -19.52 4.71
CA ASP A 6 -38.96 -18.08 4.50
C ASP A 6 -39.58 -17.29 5.67
N THR A 7 -38.76 -16.59 6.45
CA THR A 7 -39.21 -15.48 7.30
C THR A 7 -38.53 -14.21 6.84
N ARG A 8 -39.15 -13.55 5.87
CA ARG A 8 -38.95 -12.13 5.57
C ARG A 8 -39.36 -11.32 6.81
N PHE A 9 -38.40 -10.96 7.66
CA PHE A 9 -38.59 -9.82 8.55
C PHE A 9 -38.40 -8.56 7.71
N ALA A 10 -39.53 -8.08 7.16
CA ALA A 10 -39.63 -6.71 6.71
C ALA A 10 -39.39 -5.80 7.92
N CYS A 11 -38.19 -5.23 8.00
CA CYS A 11 -37.88 -4.18 8.95
C CYS A 11 -38.80 -3.00 8.66
N LYS A 12 -39.79 -2.77 9.53
CA LYS A 12 -40.50 -1.50 9.61
C LYS A 12 -39.51 -0.44 10.08
N ALA A 13 -38.77 0.14 9.12
CA ALA A 13 -38.13 1.43 9.30
C ALA A 13 -39.23 2.51 9.29
N SER A 14 -39.94 2.63 10.41
CA SER A 14 -40.81 3.77 10.69
C SER A 14 -40.85 4.00 12.19
N VAL A 15 -39.73 4.45 12.74
CA VAL A 15 -39.68 5.11 14.05
C VAL A 15 -38.79 6.34 13.87
N MET A 16 -39.45 7.49 13.82
CA MET A 16 -38.98 8.83 14.23
C MET A 16 -37.46 9.06 14.13
N ALA A 17 -37.01 9.59 12.99
CA ALA A 17 -35.77 10.37 12.97
C ALA A 17 -36.08 11.74 13.57
N ASP A 18 -36.07 11.84 14.90
CA ASP A 18 -35.73 13.13 15.51
C ASP A 18 -34.32 13.46 15.01
N GLU A 19 -34.14 14.67 14.44
CA GLU A 19 -32.81 15.16 14.10
C GLU A 19 -31.97 15.09 15.37
N ILE A 20 -31.05 14.12 15.45
CA ILE A 20 -30.06 14.06 16.51
C ILE A 20 -29.40 15.44 16.56
N ASP A 21 -29.54 16.15 17.67
CA ASP A 21 -28.85 17.40 17.88
C ASP A 21 -27.35 17.12 17.75
N LYS A 22 -26.73 17.72 16.73
CA LYS A 22 -25.33 17.46 16.38
C LYS A 22 -24.39 17.85 17.50
N ASP A 23 -24.75 18.89 18.26
CA ASP A 23 -23.93 19.40 19.34
C ASP A 23 -24.03 18.46 20.56
N GLU A 24 -25.23 18.00 20.93
CA GLU A 24 -25.44 17.02 22.01
C GLU A 24 -24.80 15.67 21.67
N PHE A 25 -24.89 15.23 20.42
CA PHE A 25 -24.22 14.00 19.96
C PHE A 25 -22.70 14.12 20.01
N LEU A 26 -22.15 15.25 19.57
CA LEU A 26 -20.72 15.50 19.66
C LEU A 26 -20.23 15.56 21.11
N GLU A 27 -20.99 16.18 22.02
CA GLU A 27 -20.71 16.17 23.45
C GLU A 27 -20.71 14.74 24.01
N THR A 28 -21.67 13.92 23.59
CA THR A 28 -21.75 12.50 23.96
C THR A 28 -20.50 11.73 23.48
N LEU A 29 -20.07 11.92 22.24
CA LEU A 29 -18.85 11.31 21.72
C LEU A 29 -17.60 11.81 22.46
N ARG A 30 -17.49 13.12 22.69
CA ARG A 30 -16.35 13.73 23.39
C ARG A 30 -16.29 13.37 24.86
N SER A 31 -17.39 12.94 25.48
CA SER A 31 -17.39 12.37 26.83
C SER A 31 -16.53 11.10 26.95
N GLN A 32 -16.19 10.45 25.83
CA GLN A 32 -15.29 9.30 25.79
C GLN A 32 -13.80 9.70 25.74
N VAL A 33 -13.49 10.96 25.38
CA VAL A 33 -12.10 11.44 25.30
C VAL A 33 -11.45 11.40 26.68
N GLY A 34 -10.24 10.86 26.73
CA GLY A 34 -9.49 10.67 27.96
C GLY A 34 -9.74 9.33 28.66
N LYS A 35 -10.79 8.59 28.29
CA LYS A 35 -11.04 7.25 28.84
C LYS A 35 -10.08 6.23 28.26
N THR A 36 -9.68 5.29 29.11
CA THR A 36 -8.73 4.22 28.82
C THR A 36 -9.43 2.86 28.92
N GLY A 37 -9.15 1.99 27.96
CA GLY A 37 -9.67 0.61 27.91
C GLY A 37 -8.96 -0.34 28.85
N SER A 38 -9.42 -1.58 28.84
CA SER A 38 -8.80 -2.62 29.65
C SER A 38 -7.47 -3.04 29.00
N PRO A 39 -6.39 -3.28 29.75
CA PRO A 39 -5.14 -3.75 29.17
C PRO A 39 -5.33 -5.05 28.38
N MET A 40 -4.91 -5.04 27.11
CA MET A 40 -4.99 -6.20 26.23
C MET A 40 -3.61 -6.87 26.12
N VAL A 41 -3.48 -8.01 26.80
CA VAL A 41 -2.27 -8.84 26.75
C VAL A 41 -2.23 -9.65 25.46
N ALA A 42 -1.05 -9.71 24.84
CA ALA A 42 -0.78 -10.51 23.66
C ALA A 42 -1.14 -11.99 23.90
N ARG A 43 -1.57 -12.68 22.83
CA ARG A 43 -1.94 -14.11 22.92
C ARG A 43 -0.75 -14.97 23.31
N ASP A 44 0.34 -14.70 22.61
CA ASP A 44 1.58 -15.44 22.65
C ASP A 44 2.68 -14.41 22.87
N PRO A 45 3.75 -14.77 23.58
CA PRO A 45 4.96 -13.98 23.55
C PRO A 45 5.41 -13.75 22.11
N VAL A 46 6.11 -12.64 21.89
CA VAL A 46 6.80 -12.36 20.63
C VAL A 46 7.59 -13.60 20.23
N ASN A 47 7.40 -14.06 19.01
CA ASN A 47 7.99 -15.32 18.55
C ASN A 47 8.43 -15.25 17.09
N GLN A 48 9.44 -16.06 16.78
CA GLN A 48 10.12 -16.02 15.49
C GLN A 48 9.23 -16.48 14.33
N SER A 49 8.26 -17.37 14.56
CA SER A 49 7.32 -17.80 13.52
C SER A 49 6.47 -16.65 13.00
N THR A 50 5.90 -15.84 13.89
CA THR A 50 5.11 -14.66 13.50
C THR A 50 5.98 -13.61 12.83
N ILE A 51 7.21 -13.40 13.31
CA ILE A 51 8.19 -12.49 12.68
C ILE A 51 8.50 -12.94 11.25
N ARG A 52 8.81 -14.22 11.04
CA ARG A 52 9.12 -14.76 9.70
C ARG A 52 7.94 -14.65 8.74
N ASN A 53 6.73 -15.02 9.18
CA ASN A 53 5.53 -14.88 8.35
C ASN A 53 5.28 -13.42 7.93
N TRP A 54 5.55 -12.47 8.84
CA TRP A 54 5.45 -11.05 8.52
C TRP A 54 6.52 -10.63 7.52
N CYS A 55 7.77 -11.06 7.72
CA CYS A 55 8.86 -10.74 6.82
C CYS A 55 8.61 -11.30 5.41
N ASP A 56 8.12 -12.53 5.29
CA ASP A 56 7.79 -13.15 4.01
C ASP A 56 6.70 -12.36 3.26
N ALA A 57 5.65 -11.94 3.97
CA ALA A 57 4.56 -11.15 3.37
C ALA A 57 5.02 -9.77 2.90
N MET A 58 5.89 -9.11 3.67
CA MET A 58 6.42 -7.79 3.34
C MET A 58 7.62 -7.83 2.36
N THR A 59 8.13 -9.02 2.06
CA THR A 59 9.44 -9.24 1.41
C THR A 59 10.57 -8.49 2.14
N GLU A 60 10.56 -8.59 3.46
CA GLU A 60 11.59 -8.04 4.36
C GLU A 60 12.69 -9.07 4.56
N HIS A 61 13.94 -8.63 4.42
CA HIS A 61 15.14 -9.45 4.41
C HIS A 61 16.24 -8.94 5.36
N ASN A 62 15.96 -7.97 6.24
CA ASN A 62 16.92 -7.58 7.26
C ASN A 62 17.30 -8.82 8.10
N PRO A 63 18.58 -9.20 8.15
CA PRO A 63 19.01 -10.46 8.75
C PRO A 63 18.76 -10.50 10.26
N TYR A 64 18.69 -9.34 10.93
CA TYR A 64 18.44 -9.25 12.36
C TYR A 64 17.02 -9.66 12.77
N TYR A 65 16.11 -9.80 11.81
CA TYR A 65 14.75 -10.26 12.08
C TYR A 65 14.59 -11.78 11.96
N THR A 66 15.45 -12.45 11.20
CA THR A 66 15.20 -13.85 10.79
C THR A 66 16.36 -14.82 10.97
N ILE A 67 17.60 -14.34 11.08
CA ILE A 67 18.83 -15.15 11.13
C ILE A 67 19.52 -14.98 12.49
N PRO A 68 19.33 -15.91 13.46
CA PRO A 68 19.86 -15.77 14.82
C PRO A 68 21.36 -15.54 14.89
N GLU A 69 22.13 -16.26 14.06
CA GLU A 69 23.59 -16.24 14.08
C GLU A 69 24.15 -14.86 13.69
N ILE A 70 23.47 -14.15 12.79
CA ILE A 70 23.83 -12.78 12.40
C ILE A 70 23.33 -11.79 13.45
N ALA A 71 22.10 -11.99 13.95
CA ALA A 71 21.46 -11.11 14.91
C ALA A 71 22.19 -11.03 16.26
N GLU A 72 22.77 -12.13 16.74
CA GLU A 72 23.58 -12.17 17.97
C GLU A 72 24.77 -11.21 17.93
N SER A 73 25.43 -11.09 16.76
CA SER A 73 26.55 -10.17 16.54
C SER A 73 26.14 -8.76 16.12
N GLY A 74 24.84 -8.56 15.83
CA GLY A 74 24.29 -7.29 15.35
C GLY A 74 24.06 -6.27 16.47
N PRO A 75 23.61 -5.05 16.11
CA PRO A 75 23.41 -3.94 17.05
C PRO A 75 22.33 -4.22 18.10
N PHE A 76 21.43 -5.17 17.84
CA PHE A 76 20.36 -5.56 18.77
C PHE A 76 20.77 -6.67 19.74
N GLY A 77 21.89 -7.37 19.50
CA GLY A 77 22.38 -8.48 20.33
C GLY A 77 21.47 -9.72 20.35
N GLY A 78 20.71 -9.94 19.27
CA GLY A 78 19.75 -11.03 19.13
C GLY A 78 18.63 -10.67 18.15
N ILE A 79 17.76 -11.64 17.86
CA ILE A 79 16.59 -11.42 17.00
C ILE A 79 15.68 -10.35 17.61
N VAL A 80 15.23 -9.44 16.76
CA VAL A 80 14.17 -8.47 17.07
C VAL A 80 13.04 -8.56 16.05
N ALA A 81 11.83 -8.17 16.44
CA ALA A 81 10.74 -8.00 15.49
C ALA A 81 10.93 -6.69 14.71
N PRO A 82 10.58 -6.65 13.42
CA PRO A 82 10.46 -5.40 12.67
C PRO A 82 9.63 -4.36 13.44
N PRO A 83 10.02 -3.07 13.43
CA PRO A 83 9.38 -2.05 14.28
C PRO A 83 7.89 -1.86 13.95
N ALA A 84 7.50 -1.96 12.68
CA ALA A 84 6.11 -1.89 12.21
C ALA A 84 5.23 -3.09 12.66
N MET A 85 5.76 -4.03 13.43
CA MET A 85 5.00 -5.12 14.07
C MET A 85 4.48 -4.77 15.47
N LEU A 86 4.74 -3.57 16.01
CA LEU A 86 4.42 -3.21 17.40
C LEU A 86 3.00 -3.62 17.83
N GLN A 87 1.99 -3.29 17.02
CA GLN A 87 0.58 -3.58 17.27
C GLN A 87 0.18 -5.04 17.05
N VAL A 88 0.93 -5.80 16.24
CA VAL A 88 0.52 -7.14 15.75
C VAL A 88 0.18 -8.07 16.90
N TRP A 89 0.92 -8.00 18.00
CA TRP A 89 0.85 -8.93 19.11
C TRP A 89 -0.44 -8.81 19.94
N THR A 90 -1.00 -7.60 20.01
CA THR A 90 -2.24 -7.34 20.75
C THR A 90 -3.47 -7.40 19.86
N MET A 91 -3.33 -7.51 18.53
CA MET A 91 -4.47 -7.66 17.62
C MET A 91 -5.35 -8.88 17.97
N THR A 92 -6.65 -8.62 18.10
CA THR A 92 -7.68 -9.60 18.49
C THR A 92 -7.74 -10.82 17.56
N GLY A 93 -7.53 -10.61 16.26
CA GLY A 93 -7.61 -11.66 15.22
C GLY A 93 -9.00 -11.76 14.59
N LEU A 94 -9.21 -12.77 13.73
CA LEU A 94 -10.49 -12.97 13.01
C LEU A 94 -11.69 -13.27 13.93
N VAL A 95 -11.47 -14.06 14.98
CA VAL A 95 -12.47 -14.34 16.01
C VAL A 95 -12.12 -13.47 17.22
N PRO A 96 -12.94 -12.46 17.56
CA PRO A 96 -12.69 -11.60 18.71
C PRO A 96 -12.57 -12.41 20.00
N ARG A 97 -11.64 -12.04 20.86
CA ARG A 97 -11.53 -12.64 22.20
C ARG A 97 -12.57 -11.96 23.09
N SER A 98 -13.50 -12.72 23.64
CA SER A 98 -14.36 -12.20 24.69
C SER A 98 -13.50 -11.82 25.88
N PRO A 99 -13.71 -10.64 26.46
CA PRO A 99 -13.01 -10.29 27.67
C PRO A 99 -13.36 -11.28 28.80
N GLY A 100 -12.35 -11.78 29.53
CA GLY A 100 -12.54 -12.78 30.59
C GLY A 100 -12.58 -14.25 30.13
N THR A 101 -12.32 -14.57 28.85
CA THR A 101 -12.07 -15.96 28.42
C THR A 101 -10.57 -16.26 28.27
N ASN A 102 -10.19 -17.53 28.35
CA ASN A 102 -8.78 -17.96 28.35
C ASN A 102 -8.04 -17.39 27.11
N PRO A 103 -6.95 -16.63 27.28
CA PRO A 103 -6.24 -15.96 26.19
C PRO A 103 -5.73 -16.90 25.09
N ALA A 104 -5.60 -18.20 25.36
CA ALA A 104 -5.09 -19.18 24.40
C ALA A 104 -6.13 -19.66 23.36
N TYR A 105 -7.44 -19.52 23.61
CA TYR A 105 -8.48 -20.12 22.76
C TYR A 105 -9.65 -19.14 22.56
N GLY A 106 -9.83 -18.66 21.33
CA GLY A 106 -11.07 -17.97 20.95
C GLY A 106 -12.26 -18.93 21.00
N GLY A 107 -13.34 -18.53 21.65
CA GLY A 107 -14.59 -19.29 21.77
C GLY A 107 -15.19 -19.28 23.18
N ASP A 108 -16.44 -19.73 23.29
CA ASP A 108 -17.31 -19.79 24.50
C ASP A 108 -16.80 -20.73 25.62
N LEU A 109 -15.53 -21.13 25.61
CA LEU A 109 -14.94 -21.99 26.64
C LEU A 109 -14.63 -21.16 27.90
N GLN A 110 -15.62 -21.05 28.77
CA GLN A 110 -15.52 -20.43 30.09
C GLN A 110 -14.59 -21.22 31.01
N LEU A 111 -13.47 -20.61 31.40
CA LEU A 111 -12.57 -21.10 32.44
C LEU A 111 -12.34 -19.95 33.44
N GLY A 112 -13.05 -19.95 34.56
CA GLY A 112 -12.81 -19.03 35.70
C GLY A 112 -13.91 -17.99 35.97
N GLU A 113 -13.74 -17.24 37.06
CA GLU A 113 -14.60 -16.10 37.43
C GLU A 113 -14.28 -14.91 36.53
N GLN A 114 -15.33 -14.19 36.09
CA GLN A 114 -15.20 -12.99 35.25
C GLN A 114 -14.64 -11.84 36.09
N GLU A 115 -13.43 -11.37 35.79
CA GLU A 115 -13.07 -9.99 36.13
C GLU A 115 -13.95 -9.03 35.31
N GLU A 116 -14.37 -7.94 35.94
CA GLU A 116 -15.21 -6.91 35.31
C GLU A 116 -14.41 -6.22 34.20
N VAL A 117 -14.64 -6.62 32.95
CA VAL A 117 -13.97 -6.01 31.81
C VAL A 117 -14.71 -4.74 31.42
N LEU A 118 -14.02 -3.61 31.56
CA LEU A 118 -14.51 -2.34 31.06
C LEU A 118 -14.59 -2.40 29.53
N PRO A 119 -15.71 -1.97 28.91
CA PRO A 119 -15.82 -1.89 27.46
C PRO A 119 -14.72 -0.99 26.90
N GLU A 120 -14.04 -1.44 25.85
CA GLU A 120 -13.03 -0.65 25.16
C GLU A 120 -13.62 0.72 24.75
N PRO A 121 -13.10 1.86 25.24
CA PRO A 121 -13.71 3.17 25.01
C PRO A 121 -13.81 3.56 23.54
N SER A 122 -12.87 3.05 22.72
CA SER A 122 -12.92 3.14 21.27
C SER A 122 -14.14 2.40 20.71
N THR A 123 -14.41 1.18 21.18
CA THR A 123 -15.59 0.39 20.81
C THR A 123 -16.89 1.10 21.16
N SER A 124 -17.02 1.65 22.37
CA SER A 124 -18.22 2.43 22.74
C SER A 124 -18.41 3.67 21.85
N THR A 125 -17.32 4.36 21.50
CA THR A 125 -17.39 5.49 20.56
C THR A 125 -17.82 5.02 19.16
N TYR A 126 -17.33 3.87 18.71
CA TYR A 126 -17.66 3.30 17.41
C TYR A 126 -19.10 2.79 17.34
N GLU A 127 -19.62 2.21 18.41
CA GLU A 127 -21.02 1.81 18.56
C GLU A 127 -21.96 3.01 18.49
N LEU A 128 -21.69 4.08 19.23
CA LEU A 128 -22.44 5.34 19.15
C LEU A 128 -22.48 5.90 17.71
N LEU A 129 -21.34 5.84 17.01
CA LEU A 129 -21.25 6.26 15.62
C LEU A 129 -22.02 5.32 14.67
N ASN A 130 -21.95 4.00 14.88
CA ASN A 130 -22.71 3.02 14.11
C ASN A 130 -24.22 3.24 14.25
N ASP A 131 -24.71 3.41 15.47
CA ASP A 131 -26.12 3.60 15.78
C ASP A 131 -26.65 4.92 15.18
N ALA A 132 -25.80 5.95 15.07
CA ALA A 132 -26.09 7.21 14.38
C ALA A 132 -25.91 7.17 12.84
N GLY A 133 -25.68 5.98 12.28
CA GLY A 133 -25.60 5.73 10.83
C GLY A 133 -24.22 5.89 10.20
N PHE A 134 -23.16 6.17 10.98
CA PHE A 134 -21.77 6.23 10.50
C PHE A 134 -21.13 4.83 10.44
N GLY A 135 -21.78 3.92 9.71
CA GLY A 135 -21.43 2.49 9.67
C GLY A 135 -20.09 2.18 8.99
N SER A 136 -19.65 2.98 8.01
CA SER A 136 -18.40 2.74 7.29
C SER A 136 -17.19 3.27 8.05
N VAL A 137 -16.03 2.64 7.86
CA VAL A 137 -14.77 2.98 8.52
C VAL A 137 -13.60 2.97 7.54
N VAL A 138 -12.67 3.90 7.70
CA VAL A 138 -11.37 3.87 7.03
C VAL A 138 -10.30 4.43 7.97
N ALA A 139 -9.12 3.83 7.98
CA ALA A 139 -7.96 4.40 8.67
C ALA A 139 -7.36 5.55 7.84
N THR A 140 -6.98 6.66 8.49
CA THR A 140 -6.42 7.83 7.80
C THR A 140 -5.02 8.19 8.28
N ASN A 141 -4.68 7.91 9.54
CA ASN A 141 -3.34 8.15 10.07
C ASN A 141 -2.91 6.99 10.97
N CYS A 142 -1.62 6.70 10.95
CA CYS A 142 -0.95 5.82 11.88
C CYS A 142 0.40 6.44 12.22
N GLU A 143 0.68 6.63 13.52
CA GLU A 143 1.94 7.17 14.00
C GLU A 143 2.50 6.22 15.05
N TYR A 144 3.63 5.61 14.76
CA TYR A 144 4.37 4.79 15.71
C TYR A 144 5.46 5.61 16.38
N VAL A 145 5.64 5.39 17.68
CA VAL A 145 6.82 5.82 18.43
C VAL A 145 7.45 4.58 19.04
N PHE A 146 8.74 4.37 18.80
CA PHE A 146 9.47 3.20 19.26
C PHE A 146 10.45 3.60 20.37
N HIS A 147 10.30 3.03 21.56
CA HIS A 147 11.27 3.19 22.65
C HIS A 147 12.34 2.10 22.61
N ARG A 148 11.94 0.88 22.23
CA ARG A 148 12.83 -0.24 21.91
C ARG A 148 12.15 -1.21 20.94
N TYR A 149 12.95 -2.05 20.29
CA TYR A 149 12.41 -3.13 19.46
C TYR A 149 11.93 -4.28 20.33
N LEU A 150 10.88 -4.95 19.87
CA LEU A 150 10.36 -6.18 20.45
C LEU A 150 11.32 -7.35 20.25
N ARG A 151 11.47 -8.20 21.26
CA ARG A 151 12.36 -9.37 21.25
C ARG A 151 11.54 -10.65 21.45
N PRO A 152 11.94 -11.78 20.84
CA PRO A 152 11.34 -13.06 21.17
C PRO A 152 11.30 -13.32 22.68
N GLY A 153 10.12 -13.64 23.21
CA GLY A 153 9.87 -13.80 24.64
C GLY A 153 9.15 -12.62 25.30
N ASP A 154 9.17 -11.41 24.71
CA ASP A 154 8.37 -10.28 25.22
C ASP A 154 6.88 -10.65 25.21
N LEU A 155 6.19 -10.48 26.35
CA LEU A 155 4.74 -10.61 26.42
C LEU A 155 4.12 -9.20 26.45
N VAL A 156 3.73 -8.73 25.27
CA VAL A 156 3.28 -7.35 25.05
C VAL A 156 1.88 -7.12 25.64
N THR A 157 1.70 -6.02 26.35
CA THR A 157 0.39 -5.53 26.81
C THR A 157 0.12 -4.17 26.19
N GLY A 158 -1.01 -4.02 25.50
CA GLY A 158 -1.44 -2.76 24.89
C GLY A 158 -2.61 -2.15 25.65
N THR A 159 -2.55 -0.86 25.94
CA THR A 159 -3.64 -0.13 26.61
C THR A 159 -4.08 1.05 25.74
N THR A 160 -5.35 1.04 25.32
CA THR A 160 -5.88 2.02 24.36
C THR A 160 -6.63 3.15 25.06
N LYS A 161 -6.39 4.38 24.64
CA LYS A 161 -7.08 5.59 25.10
C LYS A 161 -7.69 6.33 23.92
N VAL A 162 -8.89 6.88 24.08
CA VAL A 162 -9.47 7.82 23.10
C VAL A 162 -8.88 9.21 23.35
N VAL A 163 -8.19 9.75 22.36
CA VAL A 163 -7.46 11.03 22.47
C VAL A 163 -8.25 12.19 21.89
N ASP A 164 -8.96 11.98 20.79
CA ASP A 164 -9.72 13.04 20.12
C ASP A 164 -10.93 12.46 19.38
N VAL A 165 -12.02 13.23 19.35
CA VAL A 165 -13.14 13.04 18.44
C VAL A 165 -13.47 14.37 17.78
N SER A 166 -13.37 14.40 16.45
CA SER A 166 -13.63 15.60 15.67
C SER A 166 -15.12 15.92 15.59
N GLU A 167 -15.42 17.17 15.29
CA GLU A 167 -16.72 17.57 14.70
C GLU A 167 -17.02 16.77 13.42
N GLU A 168 -18.27 16.82 12.98
CA GLU A 168 -18.71 16.22 11.72
C GLU A 168 -17.99 16.93 10.55
N LYS A 169 -17.33 16.15 9.69
CA LYS A 169 -16.58 16.65 8.53
C LYS A 169 -17.09 16.02 7.24
N ALA A 170 -17.27 16.85 6.22
CA ALA A 170 -17.55 16.41 4.87
C ALA A 170 -16.24 16.05 4.13
N THR A 171 -16.06 14.77 3.82
CA THR A 171 -14.89 14.24 3.11
C THR A 171 -15.25 13.74 1.70
N GLY A 172 -14.25 13.27 0.95
CA GLY A 172 -14.50 12.60 -0.33
C GLY A 172 -15.27 11.28 -0.19
N LEU A 173 -15.07 10.57 0.93
CA LEU A 173 -15.72 9.27 1.21
C LEU A 173 -17.12 9.43 1.81
N GLY A 174 -17.33 10.49 2.59
CA GLY A 174 -18.58 10.73 3.28
C GLY A 174 -18.50 11.83 4.31
N ILE A 175 -19.67 12.22 4.81
CA ILE A 175 -19.84 12.99 6.03
C ILE A 175 -19.57 12.04 7.21
N GLY A 176 -18.66 12.42 8.11
CA GLY A 176 -18.20 11.55 9.19
C GLY A 176 -17.44 12.25 10.31
N HIS A 177 -17.10 11.48 11.34
CA HIS A 177 -16.28 11.92 12.47
C HIS A 177 -14.94 11.20 12.44
N PHE A 178 -13.88 11.93 12.74
CA PHE A 178 -12.59 11.32 13.00
C PHE A 178 -12.49 10.95 14.47
N VAL A 179 -12.02 9.74 14.75
CA VAL A 179 -11.69 9.27 16.10
C VAL A 179 -10.21 8.97 16.12
N THR A 180 -9.49 9.56 17.08
CA THR A 180 -8.06 9.32 17.29
C THR A 180 -7.89 8.58 18.61
N THR A 181 -7.17 7.47 18.56
CA THR A 181 -6.79 6.67 19.71
C THR A 181 -5.28 6.63 19.86
N GLU A 182 -4.79 6.46 21.07
CA GLU A 182 -3.40 6.18 21.40
C GLU A 182 -3.35 4.82 22.10
N THR A 183 -2.46 3.93 21.67
CA THR A 183 -2.19 2.67 22.36
C THR A 183 -0.77 2.72 22.89
N GLU A 184 -0.62 2.60 24.21
CA GLU A 184 0.68 2.43 24.85
C GLU A 184 0.98 0.93 25.00
N TYR A 185 2.22 0.55 24.68
CA TYR A 185 2.68 -0.84 24.75
C TYR A 185 3.78 -0.99 25.78
N VAL A 186 3.60 -1.95 26.69
CA VAL A 186 4.58 -2.35 27.71
C VAL A 186 4.85 -3.84 27.63
N ASP A 187 5.99 -4.29 28.17
CA ASP A 187 6.28 -5.71 28.33
C ASP A 187 5.69 -6.29 29.63
N GLN A 188 6.02 -7.56 29.92
CA GLN A 188 5.57 -8.26 31.13
C GLN A 188 6.07 -7.64 32.44
N GLU A 189 7.11 -6.81 32.42
CA GLU A 189 7.64 -6.11 33.59
C GLU A 189 7.06 -4.68 33.72
N GLY A 190 6.28 -4.25 32.73
CA GLY A 190 5.70 -2.90 32.66
C GLY A 190 6.65 -1.88 32.03
N GLU A 191 7.77 -2.32 31.43
CA GLU A 191 8.71 -1.41 30.79
C GLU A 191 8.17 -0.94 29.42
N PRO A 192 8.27 0.37 29.09
CA PRO A 192 7.77 0.91 27.83
C PRO A 192 8.46 0.31 26.61
N ILE A 193 7.67 -0.13 25.63
CA ILE A 193 8.14 -0.61 24.33
C ILE A 193 7.96 0.47 23.27
N GLY A 194 6.79 1.13 23.26
CA GLY A 194 6.44 2.14 22.28
C GLY A 194 4.96 2.53 22.39
N SER A 195 4.52 3.41 21.50
CA SER A 195 3.12 3.79 21.36
C SER A 195 2.68 3.88 19.91
N MET A 196 1.37 3.81 19.69
CA MET A 196 0.75 3.95 18.38
C MET A 196 -0.45 4.90 18.46
N PHE A 197 -0.38 6.01 17.75
CA PHE A 197 -1.55 6.84 17.47
C PHE A 197 -2.22 6.36 16.20
N PHE A 198 -3.53 6.20 16.27
CA PHE A 198 -4.32 5.71 15.17
C PHE A 198 -5.53 6.60 14.97
N ARG A 199 -5.75 7.07 13.75
CA ARG A 199 -6.90 7.91 13.40
C ARG A 199 -7.74 7.21 12.35
N ILE A 200 -9.01 7.04 12.65
CA ILE A 200 -10.00 6.54 11.70
C ILE A 200 -11.03 7.61 11.38
N LEU A 201 -11.66 7.49 10.21
CA LEU A 201 -12.88 8.17 9.85
C LEU A 201 -14.03 7.17 9.89
N LYS A 202 -15.03 7.42 10.74
CA LYS A 202 -16.34 6.76 10.69
C LYS A 202 -17.28 7.65 9.89
N PHE A 203 -17.85 7.15 8.80
CA PHE A 203 -18.61 7.98 7.86
C PHE A 203 -19.89 7.30 7.37
N ARG A 204 -20.82 8.12 6.88
CA ARG A 204 -22.04 7.65 6.21
C ARG A 204 -21.72 7.34 4.74
N PRO A 205 -21.79 6.08 4.28
CA PRO A 205 -21.56 5.76 2.87
C PRO A 205 -22.57 6.51 1.97
N GLY A 206 -22.14 6.86 0.75
CA GLY A 206 -22.98 7.58 -0.22
C GLY A 206 -23.14 9.09 0.01
N THR A 207 -22.58 9.64 1.09
CA THR A 207 -22.62 11.09 1.40
C THR A 207 -21.36 11.85 0.98
N GLY A 208 -20.42 11.18 0.32
CA GLY A 208 -19.15 11.74 -0.10
C GLY A 208 -19.30 12.80 -1.19
N LYS A 209 -18.38 13.76 -1.22
CA LYS A 209 -18.30 14.71 -2.35
C LYS A 209 -17.87 13.95 -3.60
N SER A 210 -18.81 13.57 -4.47
CA SER A 210 -18.43 13.11 -5.80
C SER A 210 -17.79 14.28 -6.55
N LYS A 211 -16.61 14.07 -7.15
CA LYS A 211 -16.24 14.88 -8.31
C LYS A 211 -17.31 14.56 -9.34
N LYS A 212 -18.26 15.48 -9.55
CA LYS A 212 -19.17 15.38 -10.70
C LYS A 212 -18.29 15.32 -11.94
N LYS A 213 -18.12 14.13 -12.53
CA LYS A 213 -17.91 14.05 -13.98
C LYS A 213 -19.09 14.81 -14.59
N GLU A 214 -18.85 15.66 -15.57
CA GLU A 214 -19.96 16.20 -16.36
C GLU A 214 -20.82 15.01 -16.81
N PRO A 215 -22.13 15.03 -16.52
CA PRO A 215 -22.99 13.89 -16.83
C PRO A 215 -22.95 13.67 -18.33
N ASP A 216 -22.72 12.42 -18.75
CA ASP A 216 -22.79 12.06 -20.16
C ASP A 216 -24.17 12.49 -20.69
N PRO A 217 -24.24 13.36 -21.72
CA PRO A 217 -25.51 13.82 -22.28
C PRO A 217 -26.45 12.68 -22.68
N LYS A 218 -25.90 11.50 -23.02
CA LYS A 218 -26.69 10.30 -23.32
C LYS A 218 -27.34 9.71 -22.07
N VAL A 219 -26.63 9.68 -20.94
CA VAL A 219 -27.18 9.24 -19.65
C VAL A 219 -28.32 10.16 -19.22
N GLU A 220 -28.15 11.47 -19.36
CA GLU A 220 -29.20 12.46 -19.07
C GLU A 220 -30.42 12.28 -19.98
N ALA A 221 -30.22 12.09 -21.27
CA ALA A 221 -31.31 11.88 -22.23
C ALA A 221 -32.09 10.58 -21.96
N LEU A 222 -31.40 9.49 -21.58
CA LEU A 222 -32.03 8.22 -21.22
C LEU A 222 -32.83 8.34 -19.93
N LYS A 223 -32.26 8.96 -18.89
CA LYS A 223 -32.97 9.25 -17.63
C LYS A 223 -34.20 10.13 -17.87
N ALA A 224 -34.08 11.17 -18.69
CA ALA A 224 -35.20 12.05 -19.05
C ALA A 224 -36.29 11.32 -19.86
N ALA A 225 -35.92 10.26 -20.59
CA ALA A 225 -36.85 9.38 -21.28
C ALA A 225 -37.45 8.26 -20.40
N GLY A 226 -37.10 8.19 -19.11
CA GLY A 226 -37.55 7.15 -18.19
C GLY A 226 -36.94 5.77 -18.47
N LEU A 227 -35.81 5.74 -19.17
CA LEU A 227 -35.07 4.54 -19.52
C LEU A 227 -33.88 4.36 -18.58
N ASP A 228 -33.57 3.11 -18.22
CA ASP A 228 -32.41 2.80 -17.37
C ASP A 228 -31.11 2.89 -18.20
N PRO A 229 -30.22 3.86 -17.93
CA PRO A 229 -28.96 3.98 -18.66
C PRO A 229 -28.03 2.80 -18.42
N ASP A 230 -28.13 2.13 -17.27
CA ASP A 230 -27.25 1.00 -16.93
C ASP A 230 -27.64 -0.27 -17.72
N GLU A 231 -28.88 -0.36 -18.23
CA GLU A 231 -29.32 -1.41 -19.16
C GLU A 231 -29.02 -1.10 -20.63
N LEU A 232 -28.90 0.19 -21.00
CA LEU A 232 -28.92 0.63 -22.40
C LEU A 232 -27.62 1.26 -22.90
N LEU A 233 -26.76 1.73 -22.01
CA LEU A 233 -25.42 2.18 -22.36
C LEU A 233 -24.44 1.09 -21.95
N PRO A 234 -23.60 0.58 -22.87
CA PRO A 234 -22.44 -0.18 -22.45
C PRO A 234 -21.60 0.70 -21.51
N ALA A 235 -20.94 0.09 -20.53
CA ALA A 235 -19.95 0.80 -19.71
C ALA A 235 -19.02 1.59 -20.65
N PRO A 236 -18.63 2.84 -20.31
CA PRO A 236 -17.81 3.64 -21.19
C PRO A 236 -16.46 2.94 -21.40
N GLU A 237 -16.34 2.18 -22.49
CA GLU A 237 -15.10 1.52 -22.88
C GLU A 237 -14.11 2.61 -23.27
N GLN A 238 -12.96 2.65 -22.57
CA GLN A 238 -11.85 3.43 -23.08
C GLN A 238 -11.48 2.88 -24.46
N PRO A 239 -11.41 3.73 -25.50
CA PRO A 239 -11.04 3.27 -26.83
C PRO A 239 -9.70 2.55 -26.78
N THR A 240 -9.61 1.40 -27.45
CA THR A 240 -8.37 0.63 -27.48
C THR A 240 -7.24 1.47 -28.09
N ARG A 241 -6.00 1.18 -27.68
CA ARG A 241 -4.83 1.83 -28.29
C ARG A 241 -4.72 1.45 -29.77
N PRO A 242 -4.33 2.40 -30.64
CA PRO A 242 -4.08 2.10 -32.05
C PRO A 242 -3.07 0.97 -32.19
N ARG A 243 -3.41 -0.04 -33.01
CA ARG A 243 -2.51 -1.15 -33.29
C ARG A 243 -1.20 -0.64 -33.90
N PRO A 244 -0.03 -1.05 -33.39
CA PRO A 244 1.24 -0.81 -34.05
C PRO A 244 1.26 -1.43 -35.45
N GLN A 245 1.96 -0.79 -36.39
CA GLN A 245 2.27 -1.41 -37.67
C GLN A 245 3.52 -2.27 -37.54
N TRP A 246 3.48 -3.50 -38.05
CA TRP A 246 4.65 -4.38 -38.15
C TRP A 246 4.61 -5.20 -39.44
N ASN A 247 5.75 -5.77 -39.83
CA ASN A 247 5.91 -6.64 -40.99
C ASN A 247 6.57 -7.98 -40.61
N GLN A 248 6.76 -8.87 -41.59
CA GLN A 248 7.36 -10.18 -41.38
C GLN A 248 8.79 -10.10 -40.79
N ASP A 249 9.58 -9.10 -41.20
CA ASP A 249 10.96 -8.92 -40.75
C ASP A 249 11.08 -8.60 -39.25
N GLN A 250 9.97 -8.16 -38.63
CA GLN A 250 9.86 -7.81 -37.22
C GLN A 250 9.03 -8.82 -36.41
N GLU A 251 8.54 -9.91 -37.03
CA GLU A 251 7.65 -10.87 -36.37
C GLU A 251 8.28 -11.45 -35.09
N TRP A 252 9.57 -11.76 -35.12
CA TRP A 252 10.33 -12.27 -33.97
C TRP A 252 10.32 -11.33 -32.76
N PHE A 253 10.24 -10.01 -32.97
CA PHE A 253 10.19 -9.01 -31.90
C PHE A 253 8.81 -9.04 -31.22
N TRP A 254 7.74 -9.05 -32.00
CA TRP A 254 6.36 -9.08 -31.50
C TRP A 254 6.00 -10.42 -30.85
N GLU A 255 6.51 -11.53 -31.38
CA GLU A 255 6.45 -12.82 -30.69
C GLU A 255 7.21 -12.83 -29.37
N GLY A 256 8.32 -12.07 -29.28
CA GLY A 256 9.04 -11.84 -28.04
C GLY A 256 8.18 -11.10 -27.03
N LEU A 257 7.58 -9.98 -27.43
CA LEU A 257 6.71 -9.20 -26.54
C LEU A 257 5.53 -10.02 -26.02
N LYS A 258 4.91 -10.87 -26.85
CA LYS A 258 3.85 -11.81 -26.42
C LYS A 258 4.30 -12.81 -25.35
N LYS A 259 5.61 -13.06 -25.26
CA LYS A 259 6.25 -13.92 -24.25
C LYS A 259 6.89 -13.11 -23.13
N GLU A 260 6.63 -11.80 -23.05
CA GLU A 260 7.27 -10.87 -22.12
C GLU A 260 8.80 -10.84 -22.26
N GLU A 261 9.30 -11.07 -23.49
CA GLU A 261 10.72 -11.02 -23.84
C GLU A 261 11.02 -9.77 -24.69
N LEU A 262 11.82 -8.84 -24.17
CA LEU A 262 12.37 -7.75 -24.97
C LEU A 262 13.55 -8.27 -25.80
N ARG A 263 13.32 -8.59 -27.06
CA ARG A 263 14.37 -9.13 -27.95
C ARG A 263 15.09 -8.01 -28.69
N ILE A 264 16.41 -8.13 -28.82
CA ILE A 264 17.28 -7.21 -29.54
C ILE A 264 17.89 -7.95 -30.73
N GLN A 265 17.85 -7.34 -31.91
CA GLN A 265 18.43 -7.94 -33.12
C GLN A 265 19.96 -8.00 -32.98
N ARG A 266 20.54 -9.13 -33.37
CA ARG A 266 21.98 -9.35 -33.41
C ARG A 266 22.40 -9.85 -34.79
N PHE A 267 23.34 -9.17 -35.43
CA PHE A 267 23.96 -9.67 -36.65
C PHE A 267 24.92 -10.81 -36.33
N THR A 268 24.81 -11.91 -37.08
CA THR A 268 25.52 -13.17 -36.77
C THR A 268 26.98 -13.20 -37.20
N ASP A 269 27.37 -12.30 -38.10
CA ASP A 269 28.71 -12.22 -38.67
C ASP A 269 29.71 -11.50 -37.77
N ASP A 270 29.27 -10.47 -37.02
CA ASP A 270 30.13 -9.69 -36.14
C ASP A 270 29.59 -9.52 -34.70
N GLY A 271 28.37 -9.99 -34.42
CA GLY A 271 27.72 -9.88 -33.11
C GLY A 271 27.12 -8.51 -32.80
N THR A 272 27.07 -7.58 -33.76
CA THR A 272 26.54 -6.23 -33.56
C THR A 272 25.07 -6.29 -33.14
N LEU A 273 24.76 -5.64 -32.02
CA LEU A 273 23.39 -5.43 -31.55
C LEU A 273 22.82 -4.12 -32.12
N VAL A 274 21.57 -4.16 -32.58
CA VAL A 274 20.89 -3.01 -33.18
C VAL A 274 19.45 -2.89 -32.71
N PHE A 275 19.06 -1.65 -32.43
CA PHE A 275 17.68 -1.23 -32.21
C PHE A 275 17.49 0.19 -32.76
N PRO A 276 16.42 0.49 -33.52
CA PRO A 276 15.38 -0.43 -34.00
C PRO A 276 15.95 -1.47 -35.00
N PRO A 277 15.22 -2.57 -35.28
CA PRO A 277 15.66 -3.57 -36.24
C PRO A 277 16.01 -2.99 -37.62
N ALA A 278 17.11 -3.47 -38.20
CA ALA A 278 17.63 -3.05 -39.49
C ALA A 278 17.80 -4.25 -40.44
N ASN A 279 17.60 -4.03 -41.74
CA ASN A 279 17.67 -5.10 -42.75
C ASN A 279 19.09 -5.56 -43.07
N ALA A 280 20.10 -4.72 -42.80
CA ALA A 280 21.49 -5.03 -43.06
C ALA A 280 22.39 -4.40 -41.99
N ASN A 281 23.49 -5.08 -41.67
CA ASN A 281 24.45 -4.64 -40.68
C ASN A 281 25.08 -3.30 -41.10
N PRO A 282 25.07 -2.26 -40.24
CA PRO A 282 25.64 -0.95 -40.58
C PRO A 282 27.16 -1.00 -40.82
N ASN A 283 27.85 -2.01 -40.29
CA ASN A 283 29.31 -2.16 -40.38
C ASN A 283 29.73 -3.05 -41.54
N THR A 284 29.02 -4.17 -41.75
CA THR A 284 29.44 -5.23 -42.69
C THR A 284 28.50 -5.42 -43.89
N GLN A 285 27.29 -4.84 -43.84
CA GLN A 285 26.21 -5.04 -44.80
C GLN A 285 25.66 -6.48 -44.86
N SER A 286 26.02 -7.35 -43.91
CA SER A 286 25.40 -8.67 -43.76
C SER A 286 23.90 -8.55 -43.54
N MET A 287 23.13 -9.45 -44.14
CA MET A 287 21.68 -9.58 -43.89
C MET A 287 21.35 -10.72 -42.93
N GLU A 288 22.36 -11.45 -42.44
CA GLU A 288 22.19 -12.61 -41.57
C GLU A 288 22.15 -12.16 -40.10
N TYR A 289 20.99 -12.29 -39.46
CA TYR A 289 20.78 -11.92 -38.07
C TYR A 289 19.98 -12.97 -37.30
N ASP A 290 20.18 -12.99 -35.99
CA ASP A 290 19.29 -13.61 -35.01
C ASP A 290 18.89 -12.55 -33.96
N TRP A 291 18.53 -12.98 -32.76
CA TRP A 291 18.22 -12.08 -31.65
C TRP A 291 18.74 -12.62 -30.33
N VAL A 292 18.95 -11.69 -29.39
CA VAL A 292 19.19 -11.97 -27.98
C VAL A 292 18.01 -11.47 -27.15
N VAL A 293 17.73 -12.11 -26.02
CA VAL A 293 16.77 -11.59 -25.04
C VAL A 293 17.52 -10.60 -24.15
N SER A 294 17.04 -9.36 -24.07
CA SER A 294 17.58 -8.34 -23.19
C SER A 294 17.39 -8.75 -21.73
N SER A 295 18.33 -8.34 -20.87
CA SER A 295 18.17 -8.31 -19.42
C SER A 295 16.92 -7.54 -18.98
N GLY A 296 16.43 -6.63 -19.83
CA GLY A 296 15.33 -5.71 -19.55
C GLY A 296 15.75 -4.52 -18.70
N LYS A 297 17.02 -4.42 -18.30
CA LYS A 297 17.54 -3.33 -17.47
C LYS A 297 18.19 -2.25 -18.33
N GLY A 298 18.12 -1.02 -17.86
CA GLY A 298 18.77 0.11 -18.51
C GLY A 298 18.79 1.37 -17.66
N THR A 299 19.26 2.45 -18.26
CA THR A 299 19.27 3.79 -17.68
C THR A 299 18.48 4.76 -18.54
N LEU A 300 17.77 5.69 -17.92
CA LEU A 300 17.03 6.71 -18.65
C LEU A 300 18.00 7.74 -19.24
N TYR A 301 18.30 7.65 -20.53
CA TYR A 301 19.25 8.54 -21.20
C TYR A 301 18.70 9.96 -21.38
N SER A 302 17.42 10.08 -21.76
CA SER A 302 16.71 11.36 -21.88
C SER A 302 15.20 11.12 -21.89
N TYR A 303 14.38 12.14 -21.61
CA TYR A 303 12.92 12.00 -21.68
C TYR A 303 12.23 13.32 -22.07
N THR A 304 10.96 13.20 -22.45
CA THR A 304 10.03 14.32 -22.59
C THR A 304 8.67 13.94 -22.00
N VAL A 305 7.89 14.94 -21.58
CA VAL A 305 6.57 14.76 -20.99
C VAL A 305 5.53 15.38 -21.92
N VAL A 306 4.70 14.54 -22.53
CA VAL A 306 3.69 14.96 -23.49
C VAL A 306 2.37 15.23 -22.77
N HIS A 307 1.90 16.47 -22.84
CA HIS A 307 0.62 16.89 -22.25
C HIS A 307 -0.52 17.06 -23.28
N TYR A 308 -0.20 17.50 -24.51
CA TYR A 308 -1.15 17.82 -25.57
C TYR A 308 -0.56 17.54 -26.97
N PRO A 309 -1.40 17.23 -27.99
CA PRO A 309 -2.84 16.99 -27.89
C PRO A 309 -3.14 15.65 -27.21
N GLN A 310 -4.32 15.56 -26.59
CA GLN A 310 -4.78 14.34 -25.94
C GLN A 310 -5.68 13.55 -26.89
N VAL A 311 -5.45 12.25 -26.98
CA VAL A 311 -6.34 11.33 -27.68
C VAL A 311 -6.96 10.33 -26.68
N PRO A 312 -8.24 9.93 -26.85
CA PRO A 312 -8.95 9.14 -25.84
C PRO A 312 -8.32 7.80 -25.45
N SER A 313 -7.52 7.19 -26.33
CA SER A 313 -6.90 5.87 -26.08
C SER A 313 -5.69 5.89 -25.15
N PHE A 314 -5.25 7.06 -24.66
CA PHE A 314 -4.05 7.20 -23.85
C PHE A 314 -4.34 7.98 -22.57
N GLU A 315 -3.64 7.60 -21.50
CA GLU A 315 -3.63 8.33 -20.24
C GLU A 315 -2.50 9.36 -20.24
N TYR A 316 -2.79 10.59 -19.81
CA TYR A 316 -1.85 11.72 -19.86
C TYR A 316 -1.52 12.24 -18.46
N PRO A 317 -0.33 12.83 -18.26
CA PRO A 317 0.73 13.03 -19.26
C PRO A 317 1.49 11.73 -19.61
N LEU A 318 1.98 11.63 -20.84
CA LEU A 318 2.83 10.52 -21.27
C LEU A 318 4.29 10.87 -21.06
N ILE A 319 4.99 10.12 -20.22
CA ILE A 319 6.45 10.22 -20.12
C ILE A 319 7.03 9.34 -21.23
N VAL A 320 7.73 9.95 -22.17
CA VAL A 320 8.40 9.26 -23.28
C VAL A 320 9.89 9.31 -23.02
N GLY A 321 10.48 8.15 -22.73
CA GLY A 321 11.89 8.00 -22.42
C GLY A 321 12.67 7.39 -23.58
N LEU A 322 13.91 7.83 -23.76
CA LEU A 322 14.96 7.12 -24.47
C LEU A 322 15.77 6.37 -23.42
N VAL A 323 15.65 5.05 -23.41
CA VAL A 323 16.34 4.16 -22.46
C VAL A 323 17.58 3.59 -23.13
N GLU A 324 18.73 3.68 -22.47
CA GLU A 324 19.95 2.97 -22.84
C GLU A 324 19.99 1.65 -22.08
N LEU A 325 19.84 0.54 -22.80
CA LEU A 325 19.85 -0.80 -22.20
C LEU A 325 21.26 -1.22 -21.83
N GLU A 326 21.40 -2.15 -20.89
CA GLU A 326 22.70 -2.72 -20.50
C GLU A 326 23.45 -3.36 -21.69
N GLU A 327 22.71 -3.80 -22.71
CA GLU A 327 23.29 -4.33 -23.95
C GLU A 327 23.87 -3.25 -24.89
N GLY A 328 23.73 -1.96 -24.55
CA GLY A 328 24.34 -0.82 -25.26
C GLY A 328 23.50 -0.21 -26.38
N VAL A 329 22.31 -0.76 -26.67
CA VAL A 329 21.35 -0.16 -27.62
C VAL A 329 20.39 0.79 -26.91
N ARG A 330 19.77 1.71 -27.66
CA ARG A 330 18.77 2.63 -27.12
C ARG A 330 17.38 2.36 -27.67
N ILE A 331 16.37 2.42 -26.81
CA ILE A 331 14.97 2.17 -27.14
C ILE A 331 14.10 3.33 -26.67
N ILE A 332 13.13 3.74 -27.50
CA ILE A 332 12.12 4.73 -27.12
C ILE A 332 10.92 3.97 -26.57
N SER A 333 10.48 4.33 -25.37
CA SER A 333 9.31 3.70 -24.74
C SER A 333 8.64 4.65 -23.73
N ASN A 334 7.47 4.27 -23.24
CA ASN A 334 6.82 5.00 -22.15
C ASN A 334 7.47 4.64 -20.81
N ILE A 335 7.70 5.66 -19.97
CA ILE A 335 8.07 5.45 -18.57
C ILE A 335 6.78 5.50 -17.73
N VAL A 336 6.47 4.42 -17.02
CA VAL A 336 5.23 4.25 -16.27
C VAL A 336 5.50 3.92 -14.80
N SER A 337 4.42 3.86 -14.01
CA SER A 337 4.47 3.67 -12.55
C SER A 337 5.31 4.75 -11.86
N VAL A 338 5.29 5.98 -12.37
CA VAL A 338 6.03 7.12 -11.83
C VAL A 338 5.35 8.43 -12.27
N LYS A 339 5.41 9.48 -11.44
CA LYS A 339 4.93 10.82 -11.81
C LYS A 339 6.03 11.61 -12.54
N PRO A 340 5.68 12.56 -13.43
CA PRO A 340 6.68 13.35 -14.16
C PRO A 340 7.73 14.02 -13.29
N GLU A 341 7.36 14.47 -12.09
CA GLU A 341 8.23 15.17 -11.14
C GLU A 341 9.28 14.26 -10.48
N GLN A 342 9.06 12.94 -10.51
CA GLN A 342 9.98 11.93 -9.95
C GLN A 342 11.01 11.44 -10.98
N VAL A 343 10.83 11.76 -12.27
CA VAL A 343 11.69 11.27 -13.35
C VAL A 343 12.96 12.09 -13.45
N THR A 344 14.12 11.42 -13.45
CA THR A 344 15.43 12.06 -13.61
C THR A 344 16.27 11.33 -14.65
N VAL A 345 17.08 12.09 -15.41
CA VAL A 345 18.04 11.50 -16.34
C VAL A 345 19.09 10.70 -15.56
N GLY A 346 19.43 9.52 -16.06
CA GLY A 346 20.35 8.59 -15.42
C GLY A 346 19.69 7.63 -14.43
N MET A 347 18.39 7.78 -14.12
CA MET A 347 17.72 6.86 -13.21
C MET A 347 17.68 5.44 -13.78
N PRO A 348 17.87 4.40 -12.95
CA PRO A 348 17.75 3.02 -13.39
C PRO A 348 16.29 2.67 -13.71
N VAL A 349 16.09 1.97 -14.81
CA VAL A 349 14.77 1.52 -15.27
C VAL A 349 14.81 0.05 -15.66
N GLU A 350 13.66 -0.60 -15.54
CA GLU A 350 13.46 -1.99 -15.97
C GLU A 350 12.24 -2.10 -16.87
N VAL A 351 12.29 -3.04 -17.82
CA VAL A 351 11.18 -3.32 -18.73
C VAL A 351 10.00 -3.91 -17.96
N CYS A 352 8.80 -3.51 -18.34
CA CYS A 352 7.55 -4.09 -17.89
C CYS A 352 6.56 -4.20 -19.05
N PHE A 353 5.55 -5.06 -18.89
CA PHE A 353 4.55 -5.34 -19.91
C PHE A 353 3.14 -5.08 -19.34
N PRO A 354 2.78 -3.82 -19.06
CA PRO A 354 1.48 -3.51 -18.49
C PRO A 354 0.37 -3.81 -19.50
N ASP A 355 -0.84 -4.08 -19.00
CA ASP A 355 -2.03 -4.05 -19.84
C ASP A 355 -2.24 -2.62 -20.36
N THR A 356 -2.15 -2.47 -21.68
CA THR A 356 -2.28 -1.18 -22.35
C THR A 356 -3.65 -0.92 -22.93
N ASN A 357 -4.68 -1.70 -22.55
CA ASN A 357 -6.02 -1.67 -23.15
C ASN A 357 -5.91 -1.69 -24.68
N SER A 358 -5.14 -2.67 -25.17
CA SER A 358 -4.91 -2.93 -26.59
C SER A 358 -5.64 -4.21 -26.97
N ASP A 359 -5.74 -4.50 -28.26
CA ASP A 359 -6.30 -5.78 -28.70
C ASP A 359 -5.54 -6.95 -28.06
N ASP A 360 -6.24 -8.04 -27.71
CA ASP A 360 -5.73 -9.18 -26.91
C ASP A 360 -4.41 -9.80 -27.42
N ASP A 361 -4.09 -9.64 -28.70
CA ASP A 361 -2.88 -10.16 -29.32
C ASP A 361 -1.71 -9.16 -29.33
N ILE A 362 -1.85 -7.99 -28.70
CA ILE A 362 -0.83 -6.93 -28.63
C ILE A 362 -0.30 -6.81 -27.20
N VAL A 363 1.00 -7.08 -27.04
CA VAL A 363 1.75 -6.75 -25.83
C VAL A 363 2.77 -5.67 -26.18
N LEU A 364 2.85 -4.62 -25.36
CA LEU A 364 3.80 -3.53 -25.52
C LEU A 364 4.80 -3.53 -24.37
N HIS A 365 6.08 -3.37 -24.70
CA HIS A 365 7.09 -3.06 -23.71
C HIS A 365 6.92 -1.61 -23.25
N GLN A 366 7.03 -1.40 -21.95
CA GLN A 366 7.21 -0.11 -21.31
C GLN A 366 8.35 -0.22 -20.32
N PHE A 367 8.77 0.89 -19.74
CA PHE A 367 9.77 0.90 -18.68
C PHE A 367 9.19 1.53 -17.42
N ARG A 368 9.64 1.08 -16.27
CA ARG A 368 9.34 1.69 -14.97
C ARG A 368 10.64 1.91 -14.20
N PRO A 369 10.66 2.69 -13.11
CA PRO A 369 11.81 2.70 -12.22
C PRO A 369 12.23 1.27 -11.85
N ALA A 370 13.52 0.98 -11.87
CA ALA A 370 14.01 -0.33 -11.47
C ALA A 370 13.69 -0.58 -9.98
N GLN A 371 13.53 -1.85 -9.60
CA GLN A 371 13.56 -2.19 -8.17
C GLN A 371 14.92 -1.75 -7.59
N PRO A 372 14.94 -0.96 -6.51
CA PRO A 372 16.20 -0.54 -5.93
C PRO A 372 16.90 -1.73 -5.29
N GLU A 373 18.21 -1.77 -5.42
CA GLU A 373 19.02 -2.75 -4.69
C GLU A 373 18.98 -2.43 -3.20
N ARG A 374 18.88 -3.48 -2.38
CA ARG A 374 18.92 -3.37 -0.94
C ARG A 374 20.35 -3.14 -0.48
N VAL A 375 20.55 -2.13 0.36
CA VAL A 375 21.80 -1.94 1.09
C VAL A 375 21.91 -3.03 2.14
N THR A 376 22.91 -3.91 1.98
CA THR A 376 23.15 -5.06 2.86
C THR A 376 24.26 -4.82 3.88
N GLU A 377 25.08 -3.79 3.66
CA GLU A 377 26.12 -3.35 4.58
C GLU A 377 25.59 -2.23 5.49
N ALA A 378 26.15 -2.10 6.69
CA ALA A 378 25.79 -1.02 7.60
C ALA A 378 26.24 0.33 7.02
N ARG A 379 25.31 1.28 6.85
CA ARG A 379 25.64 2.69 6.62
C ARG A 379 25.76 3.42 7.95
N THR A 380 26.66 4.38 8.02
CA THR A 380 26.76 5.30 9.16
C THR A 380 26.24 6.68 8.78
N ILE A 381 26.18 7.58 9.76
CA ILE A 381 25.77 8.96 9.53
C ILE A 381 26.65 9.70 8.50
N SER A 382 27.90 9.27 8.27
CA SER A 382 28.77 9.86 7.25
C SER A 382 28.35 9.53 5.81
N ASP A 383 27.59 8.45 5.62
CA ASP A 383 27.12 8.02 4.30
C ASP A 383 25.82 8.71 3.86
N VAL A 384 25.20 9.49 4.75
CA VAL A 384 23.90 10.13 4.53
C VAL A 384 24.10 11.62 4.30
N THR A 385 23.51 12.16 3.22
CA THR A 385 23.56 13.60 2.92
C THR A 385 22.20 14.26 3.07
N LEU A 386 22.16 15.48 3.62
CA LEU A 386 20.93 16.29 3.66
C LEU A 386 20.42 16.57 2.24
N GLY A 387 19.15 16.29 1.97
CA GLY A 387 18.53 16.43 0.65
C GLY A 387 18.76 15.25 -0.31
N GLU A 388 19.51 14.23 0.11
CA GLU A 388 19.66 12.97 -0.64
C GLU A 388 18.28 12.38 -0.96
N GLN A 389 18.08 11.99 -2.21
CA GLN A 389 16.85 11.32 -2.65
C GLN A 389 17.00 9.82 -2.41
N LEU A 390 15.99 9.22 -1.79
CA LEU A 390 15.90 7.77 -1.69
C LEU A 390 15.60 7.19 -3.08
N PRO A 391 16.14 5.99 -3.41
CA PRO A 391 15.80 5.30 -4.65
C PRO A 391 14.29 5.11 -4.79
N LEU A 392 13.76 5.37 -5.99
CA LEU A 392 12.37 5.05 -6.31
C LEU A 392 12.13 3.56 -6.13
N CYS A 393 11.01 3.18 -5.51
CA CYS A 393 10.65 1.78 -5.30
C CYS A 393 9.21 1.53 -5.78
N PRO A 394 9.03 1.00 -7.01
CA PRO A 394 7.72 0.55 -7.44
C PRO A 394 7.30 -0.70 -6.69
N VAL A 395 6.05 -0.77 -6.27
CA VAL A 395 5.46 -1.90 -5.53
C VAL A 395 4.22 -2.35 -6.30
N PRO A 396 4.31 -3.47 -7.05
CA PRO A 396 3.15 -4.05 -7.72
C PRO A 396 2.09 -4.47 -6.70
N LEU A 397 0.91 -3.86 -6.78
CA LEU A 397 -0.19 -4.11 -5.86
C LEU A 397 -0.95 -5.34 -6.31
N THR A 398 -0.41 -6.52 -6.05
CA THR A 398 -1.10 -7.78 -6.38
C THR A 398 -2.14 -8.12 -5.31
N PRO A 399 -3.22 -8.86 -5.64
CA PRO A 399 -4.11 -9.43 -4.62
C PRO A 399 -3.34 -10.22 -3.56
N ARG A 400 -2.30 -10.97 -3.98
CA ARG A 400 -1.40 -11.69 -3.08
C ARG A 400 -0.73 -10.77 -2.07
N LEU A 401 -0.15 -9.65 -2.51
CA LEU A 401 0.47 -8.67 -1.61
C LEU A 401 -0.57 -8.18 -0.59
N ILE A 402 -1.71 -7.67 -1.08
CA ILE A 402 -2.75 -7.07 -0.23
C ILE A 402 -3.25 -8.05 0.82
N VAL A 403 -3.64 -9.25 0.41
CA VAL A 403 -4.18 -10.27 1.32
C VAL A 403 -3.11 -10.78 2.29
N SER A 404 -1.92 -11.14 1.80
CA SER A 404 -0.88 -11.71 2.67
C SER A 404 -0.41 -10.72 3.75
N THR A 405 -0.25 -9.45 3.38
CA THR A 405 0.20 -8.40 4.31
C THR A 405 -0.88 -7.99 5.32
N ALA A 406 -2.16 -7.98 4.93
CA ALA A 406 -3.28 -7.82 5.86
C ALA A 406 -3.31 -8.95 6.92
N LEU A 407 -3.18 -10.20 6.48
CA LEU A 407 -3.16 -11.35 7.40
C LEU A 407 -1.91 -11.36 8.30
N ALA A 408 -0.74 -11.01 7.76
CA ALA A 408 0.51 -10.92 8.50
C ALA A 408 0.49 -9.81 9.57
N THR A 409 -0.18 -8.70 9.28
CA THR A 409 -0.40 -7.60 10.25
C THR A 409 -1.56 -7.89 11.21
N ARG A 410 -2.21 -9.06 11.07
CA ARG A 410 -3.36 -9.52 11.85
C ARG A 410 -4.58 -8.59 11.76
N ASP A 411 -4.68 -7.87 10.66
CA ASP A 411 -5.85 -7.08 10.32
C ASP A 411 -6.81 -7.93 9.49
N TYR A 412 -7.80 -8.50 10.19
CA TYR A 412 -8.81 -9.38 9.61
C TYR A 412 -10.09 -8.63 9.23
N GLN A 413 -10.04 -7.32 8.99
CA GLN A 413 -11.15 -6.63 8.35
C GLN A 413 -11.37 -7.23 6.95
N ASP A 414 -12.59 -7.68 6.70
CA ASP A 414 -13.02 -8.37 5.47
C ASP A 414 -12.64 -7.61 4.18
N VAL A 415 -12.67 -6.29 4.18
CA VAL A 415 -12.38 -5.43 3.02
C VAL A 415 -10.98 -5.58 2.44
N HIS A 416 -10.07 -6.27 3.12
CA HIS A 416 -8.71 -6.54 2.65
C HIS A 416 -8.55 -7.91 1.98
N HIS A 417 -9.54 -8.80 2.10
CA HIS A 417 -9.42 -10.20 1.64
C HIS A 417 -10.73 -10.82 1.13
N ASP A 418 -11.86 -10.13 1.26
CA ASP A 418 -13.16 -10.47 0.70
C ASP A 418 -13.63 -9.34 -0.22
N ARG A 419 -13.60 -9.61 -1.52
CA ARG A 419 -13.97 -8.65 -2.57
C ARG A 419 -15.44 -8.29 -2.51
N ASP A 420 -16.32 -9.25 -2.24
CA ASP A 420 -17.76 -9.01 -2.19
C ASP A 420 -18.11 -8.13 -0.99
N ALA A 421 -17.47 -8.37 0.15
CA ALA A 421 -17.60 -7.52 1.34
C ALA A 421 -17.06 -6.10 1.10
N ALA A 422 -15.90 -5.97 0.43
CA ALA A 422 -15.33 -4.67 0.07
C ALA A 422 -16.28 -3.87 -0.84
N VAL A 423 -16.81 -4.50 -1.89
CA VAL A 423 -17.75 -3.88 -2.83
C VAL A 423 -19.08 -3.52 -2.15
N ALA A 424 -19.61 -4.40 -1.30
CA ALA A 424 -20.82 -4.13 -0.52
C ALA A 424 -20.67 -2.90 0.40
N LYS A 425 -19.43 -2.58 0.83
CA LYS A 425 -19.10 -1.39 1.64
C LYS A 425 -18.73 -0.16 0.80
N GLY A 426 -18.85 -0.24 -0.53
CA GLY A 426 -18.66 0.87 -1.46
C GLY A 426 -17.22 1.03 -1.99
N SER A 427 -16.35 0.05 -1.76
CA SER A 427 -15.01 0.00 -2.35
C SER A 427 -15.06 -0.53 -3.80
N ALA A 428 -14.06 -0.20 -4.62
CA ALA A 428 -13.99 -0.74 -5.99
C ALA A 428 -13.54 -2.22 -6.02
N ASP A 429 -12.66 -2.59 -5.08
CA ASP A 429 -12.15 -3.95 -4.87
C ASP A 429 -11.62 -4.06 -3.43
N ILE A 430 -10.98 -5.18 -3.07
CA ILE A 430 -10.15 -5.24 -1.86
C ILE A 430 -9.07 -4.16 -1.92
N PHE A 431 -8.65 -3.61 -0.78
CA PHE A 431 -7.62 -2.58 -0.76
C PHE A 431 -6.60 -2.81 0.34
N MET A 432 -5.39 -2.31 0.14
CA MET A 432 -4.30 -2.45 1.11
C MET A 432 -4.61 -1.72 2.41
N ASN A 433 -4.44 -2.39 3.55
CA ASN A 433 -4.61 -1.77 4.86
C ASN A 433 -3.40 -0.88 5.22
N ILE A 434 -3.62 0.04 6.16
CA ILE A 434 -2.61 1.01 6.59
C ILE A 434 -1.38 0.37 7.24
N LEU A 435 -1.56 -0.79 7.91
CA LEU A 435 -0.47 -1.49 8.58
C LEU A 435 0.50 -2.12 7.56
N SER A 436 -0.02 -2.57 6.42
CA SER A 436 0.81 -3.03 5.31
C SER A 436 1.57 -1.87 4.67
N THR A 437 0.93 -0.70 4.53
CA THR A 437 1.61 0.52 4.11
C THR A 437 2.77 0.86 5.05
N ALA A 438 2.55 0.84 6.37
CA ALA A 438 3.60 1.10 7.36
C ALA A 438 4.76 0.10 7.26
N GLY A 439 4.46 -1.19 7.11
CA GLY A 439 5.46 -2.24 6.93
C GLY A 439 6.30 -2.07 5.66
N LEU A 440 5.64 -1.80 4.53
CA LEU A 440 6.31 -1.56 3.25
C LEU A 440 7.16 -0.28 3.27
N THR A 441 6.68 0.78 3.95
CA THR A 441 7.45 2.00 4.19
C THR A 441 8.69 1.71 5.04
N ALA A 442 8.55 1.00 6.17
CA ALA A 442 9.67 0.64 7.03
C ALA A 442 10.72 -0.19 6.28
N ARG A 443 10.27 -1.17 5.49
CA ARG A 443 11.14 -1.99 4.65
C ARG A 443 11.90 -1.15 3.63
N TRP A 444 11.21 -0.32 2.84
CA TRP A 444 11.86 0.47 1.80
C TRP A 444 12.87 1.48 2.37
N ILE A 445 12.53 2.15 3.47
CA ILE A 445 13.47 3.07 4.15
C ILE A 445 14.65 2.28 4.73
N GLY A 446 14.40 1.13 5.35
CA GLY A 446 15.44 0.24 5.87
C GLY A 446 16.37 -0.30 4.77
N ASP A 447 15.83 -0.60 3.60
CA ASP A 447 16.60 -1.08 2.44
C ASP A 447 17.55 -0.02 1.90
N TRP A 448 17.22 1.26 2.03
CA TRP A 448 18.13 2.37 1.74
C TRP A 448 19.11 2.64 2.88
N ALA A 449 18.64 2.61 4.13
CA ALA A 449 19.43 2.97 5.30
C ALA A 449 20.45 1.88 5.71
N GLY A 450 20.21 0.62 5.33
CA GLY A 450 21.00 -0.52 5.76
C GLY A 450 20.46 -1.20 7.04
N PRO A 451 20.95 -2.40 7.36
CA PRO A 451 20.33 -3.27 8.37
C PRO A 451 20.48 -2.78 9.82
N ASP A 452 21.47 -1.92 10.09
CA ASP A 452 21.85 -1.47 11.44
C ASP A 452 21.07 -0.24 11.92
N VAL A 453 20.27 0.39 11.05
CA VAL A 453 19.49 1.57 11.41
C VAL A 453 18.43 1.23 12.45
N VAL A 454 18.21 2.14 13.39
CA VAL A 454 17.12 2.05 14.37
C VAL A 454 16.03 3.04 14.00
N PHE A 455 14.79 2.57 13.84
CA PHE A 455 13.63 3.45 13.69
C PHE A 455 13.21 3.98 15.06
N GLU A 456 13.05 5.29 15.18
CA GLU A 456 12.53 5.97 16.38
C GLU A 456 11.03 6.26 16.22
N ASP A 457 10.60 6.63 15.01
CA ASP A 457 9.19 6.79 14.68
C ASP A 457 8.89 6.48 13.20
N ILE A 458 7.62 6.20 12.93
CA ILE A 458 7.05 6.18 11.57
C ILE A 458 5.68 6.84 11.62
N LYS A 459 5.50 7.93 10.89
CA LYS A 459 4.26 8.70 10.82
C LYS A 459 3.72 8.67 9.41
N ILE A 460 2.55 8.05 9.22
CA ILE A 460 1.90 7.96 7.92
C ILE A 460 0.50 8.55 7.93
N LYS A 461 0.15 9.17 6.81
CA LYS A 461 -1.18 9.63 6.47
C LYS A 461 -1.59 9.04 5.13
N LEU A 462 -2.75 8.40 5.11
CA LEU A 462 -3.32 7.84 3.88
C LEU A 462 -4.11 8.87 3.08
N GLY A 463 -4.10 8.66 1.77
CA GLY A 463 -4.85 9.40 0.76
C GLY A 463 -5.64 8.45 -0.13
N ALA A 464 -5.21 8.29 -1.38
CA ALA A 464 -5.85 7.39 -2.33
C ALA A 464 -5.74 5.92 -1.89
N PRO A 465 -6.76 5.07 -2.12
CA PRO A 465 -6.65 3.64 -1.83
C PRO A 465 -5.68 2.95 -2.79
N ASN A 466 -5.01 1.90 -2.30
CA ASN A 466 -4.23 0.98 -3.13
C ASN A 466 -5.08 -0.24 -3.47
N TYR A 467 -5.44 -0.39 -4.75
CA TYR A 467 -6.21 -1.52 -5.27
C TYR A 467 -5.31 -2.53 -5.99
N PRO A 468 -5.76 -3.79 -6.13
CA PRO A 468 -5.14 -4.78 -6.98
C PRO A 468 -4.86 -4.28 -8.40
N TYR A 469 -3.79 -4.80 -9.00
CA TYR A 469 -3.37 -4.60 -10.39
C TYR A 469 -2.89 -3.17 -10.73
N ASP A 470 -2.76 -2.31 -9.73
CA ASP A 470 -2.05 -1.04 -9.84
C ASP A 470 -0.59 -1.18 -9.35
N THR A 471 0.22 -0.13 -9.46
CA THR A 471 1.55 -0.04 -8.87
C THR A 471 1.65 1.23 -8.04
N MET A 472 2.05 1.09 -6.78
CA MET A 472 2.42 2.22 -5.95
C MET A 472 3.93 2.42 -6.02
N THR A 473 4.42 3.63 -6.25
CA THR A 473 5.85 3.95 -6.25
C THR A 473 6.20 4.84 -5.08
N PHE A 474 7.11 4.37 -4.23
CA PHE A 474 7.70 5.18 -3.17
C PHE A 474 8.77 6.12 -3.72
N SER A 475 8.82 7.31 -3.14
CA SER A 475 9.86 8.32 -3.32
C SER A 475 10.01 9.10 -2.01
N GLY A 476 11.18 9.65 -1.74
CA GLY A 476 11.41 10.42 -0.53
C GLY A 476 12.81 11.03 -0.46
N SER A 477 13.05 11.82 0.57
CA SER A 477 14.30 12.52 0.78
C SER A 477 14.69 12.62 2.25
N VAL A 478 15.99 12.81 2.48
CA VAL A 478 16.52 13.18 3.78
C VAL A 478 16.24 14.66 4.03
N ASP A 479 15.31 14.95 4.93
CA ASP A 479 14.86 16.32 5.22
C ASP A 479 15.59 16.93 6.41
N GLU A 480 16.03 16.10 7.36
CA GLU A 480 16.83 16.51 8.50
C GLU A 480 17.96 15.51 8.74
N ARG A 481 19.13 16.02 9.14
CA ARG A 481 20.32 15.23 9.47
C ARG A 481 21.11 15.94 10.57
N SER A 482 21.48 15.19 11.60
CA SER A 482 22.34 15.66 12.70
C SER A 482 23.56 14.75 12.83
N ASP A 483 24.69 15.32 13.27
CA ASP A 483 25.95 14.57 13.42
C ASP A 483 25.92 13.56 14.59
N ASP A 484 24.86 13.56 15.40
CA ASP A 484 24.61 12.58 16.47
C ASP A 484 23.92 11.28 15.97
N GLY A 485 23.75 11.14 14.66
CA GLY A 485 23.12 9.99 14.01
C GLY A 485 21.63 10.16 13.74
N SER A 486 20.99 11.25 14.18
CA SER A 486 19.56 11.49 13.93
C SER A 486 19.31 11.90 12.48
N VAL A 487 18.37 11.22 11.83
CA VAL A 487 17.95 11.48 10.45
C VAL A 487 16.43 11.43 10.34
N THR A 488 15.83 12.43 9.70
CA THR A 488 14.39 12.43 9.35
C THR A 488 14.25 12.29 7.85
N VAL A 489 13.53 11.26 7.41
CA VAL A 489 13.16 11.05 6.00
C VAL A 489 11.70 11.43 5.81
N SER A 490 11.40 12.26 4.80
CA SER A 490 10.03 12.42 4.30
C SER A 490 9.80 11.57 3.07
N PHE A 491 8.56 11.10 2.91
CA PHE A 491 8.22 10.20 1.81
C PHE A 491 6.78 10.32 1.34
N VAL A 492 6.59 9.87 0.11
CA VAL A 492 5.31 9.72 -0.56
C VAL A 492 5.28 8.38 -1.29
N GLY A 493 4.15 7.67 -1.22
CA GLY A 493 3.83 6.57 -2.12
C GLY A 493 2.68 6.98 -3.04
N GLU A 494 2.88 6.90 -4.35
CA GLU A 494 1.90 7.32 -5.36
C GLU A 494 1.48 6.18 -6.27
N ASN A 495 0.19 6.11 -6.59
CA ASN A 495 -0.40 5.15 -7.50
C ASN A 495 -1.16 5.87 -8.64
N SER A 496 -1.93 5.12 -9.44
CA SER A 496 -2.72 5.68 -10.55
C SER A 496 -3.78 6.70 -10.07
N LEU A 497 -4.34 6.51 -8.87
CA LEU A 497 -5.38 7.35 -8.28
C LEU A 497 -4.83 8.59 -7.55
N GLY A 498 -3.54 8.62 -7.25
CA GLY A 498 -2.85 9.74 -6.62
C GLY A 498 -1.91 9.30 -5.49
N SER A 499 -1.69 10.19 -4.52
CA SER A 499 -0.85 9.88 -3.36
C SER A 499 -1.60 8.97 -2.39
N HIS A 500 -1.14 7.72 -2.28
CA HIS A 500 -1.66 6.73 -1.34
C HIS A 500 -1.20 7.03 0.08
N VAL A 501 0.08 7.33 0.26
CA VAL A 501 0.67 7.61 1.57
C VAL A 501 1.60 8.80 1.51
N ARG A 502 1.61 9.61 2.58
CA ARG A 502 2.61 10.63 2.85
C ARG A 502 3.02 10.53 4.31
N GLY A 503 4.28 10.81 4.61
CA GLY A 503 4.76 10.65 5.96
C GLY A 503 6.18 11.10 6.21
N THR A 504 6.60 10.90 7.45
CA THR A 504 7.98 11.05 7.90
C THR A 504 8.39 9.84 8.73
N ALA A 505 9.66 9.51 8.74
CA ALA A 505 10.24 8.53 9.66
C ALA A 505 11.53 9.09 10.26
N ALA A 506 11.62 9.05 11.59
CA ALA A 506 12.83 9.35 12.32
C ALA A 506 13.68 8.08 12.51
N LEU A 507 14.96 8.19 12.17
CA LEU A 507 15.94 7.13 12.18
C LEU A 507 17.16 7.52 12.99
N ARG A 508 17.80 6.55 13.62
CA ARG A 508 19.11 6.66 14.23
C ARG A 508 20.11 5.78 13.50
N PHE A 509 21.06 6.42 12.83
CA PHE A 509 22.20 5.77 12.21
C PHE A 509 23.30 5.50 13.24
N PRO A 510 24.08 4.41 13.08
CA PRO A 510 25.31 4.23 13.84
C PRO A 510 26.32 5.36 13.53
N ALA A 511 27.17 5.63 14.52
CA ALA A 511 28.19 6.68 14.47
C ALA A 511 29.29 6.40 13.45
#